data_AF-A0AAN8FKM3-F1
#
_entry.id   AF-A0AAN8FKM3-F1
#
_cell.length_a   1.000
_cell.length_b   1.000
_cell.length_c   1.000
_cell.angle_alpha   90.00
_cell.angle_beta   90.00
_cell.angle_gamma   90.00
#
_symmetry.space_group_name_H-M   'P 1'
#
loop_
_entity.id
_entity.type
_entity.pdbx_description
1 polymer ?
#
loop_
_entity_poly.entity_id
_entity_poly.type
_entity_poly.pdbx_seq_one_letter_code
_entity_poly.pdbx_strand_id
1 'polypeptide(L)' 'NDWELEGHKLWYWNVRDVGPGGETHANFKDFRSFGGWTDPTVKQFAKKENICGVTVNWDVYDVHRLNHYGIEKI' A
#
# COMPACT_ATOMS: atom_id res chain seq x y z
N ASN A 1 19.59 -10.30 4.47
CA ASN A 1 19.53 -10.35 5.93
C ASN A 1 18.30 -9.58 6.36
N ASP A 2 17.27 -10.29 6.80
CA ASP A 2 15.89 -9.77 6.95
C ASP A 2 15.72 -8.80 8.14
N TRP A 3 16.70 -8.77 9.06
CA TRP A 3 16.66 -8.01 10.31
C TRP A 3 16.80 -6.48 10.14
N GLU A 4 17.26 -5.97 8.99
CA GLU A 4 17.37 -4.52 8.75
C GLU A 4 16.02 -3.85 8.49
N LEU A 5 14.98 -4.62 8.15
CA LEU A 5 13.62 -4.13 7.92
C LEU A 5 12.67 -4.44 9.09
N GLU A 6 13.16 -5.08 10.14
CA GLU A 6 12.37 -5.43 11.32
C GLU A 6 11.89 -4.15 12.02
N GLY A 7 10.62 -3.79 11.79
CA GLY A 7 9.99 -2.56 12.28
C GLY A 7 9.80 -1.45 11.24
N HIS A 8 10.41 -1.56 10.05
CA HIS A 8 10.12 -0.67 8.94
C HIS A 8 8.94 -1.23 8.12
N LYS A 9 7.99 -0.38 7.76
CA LYS A 9 6.81 -0.76 6.95
C LYS A 9 6.83 -0.06 5.62
N LEU A 10 6.53 -0.80 4.55
CA LEU A 10 6.49 -0.23 3.20
C LEU A 10 5.05 0.12 2.79
N TRP A 11 4.87 1.40 2.45
CA TRP A 11 3.74 1.88 1.66
C TRP A 11 4.16 1.88 0.18
N TYR A 12 3.65 0.89 -0.55
CA TYR A 12 3.89 0.73 -1.97
C TYR A 12 2.87 1.51 -2.81
N TRP A 13 3.33 2.24 -3.81
CA TRP A 13 2.46 2.95 -4.75
C TRP A 13 2.57 2.33 -6.14
N ASN A 14 1.45 1.89 -6.69
CA ASN A 14 1.39 1.44 -8.08
C ASN A 14 -0.02 1.61 -8.65
N VAL A 15 -0.15 2.57 -9.56
CA VAL A 15 -1.40 2.88 -10.29
C VAL A 15 -1.05 3.03 -11.77
N ARG A 16 -2.05 2.90 -12.65
CA ARG A 16 -1.85 3.08 -14.10
C ARG A 16 -1.76 4.55 -14.49
N ASP A 17 -2.62 5.38 -13.89
CA ASP A 17 -2.68 6.82 -14.14
C ASP A 17 -3.22 7.60 -12.93
N VAL A 18 -3.29 8.92 -13.03
CA VAL A 18 -3.92 9.81 -12.07
C VAL A 18 -5.43 9.89 -12.35
N GLY A 19 -6.25 9.78 -11.29
CA GLY A 19 -7.69 10.01 -11.35
C GLY A 19 -8.51 8.81 -11.85
N PRO A 20 -9.82 9.02 -12.06
CA PRO A 20 -10.77 7.93 -12.31
C PRO A 20 -10.36 7.06 -13.50
N GLY A 21 -10.33 5.74 -13.29
CA GLY A 21 -9.88 4.76 -14.28
C GLY A 21 -8.37 4.49 -14.26
N GLY A 22 -7.60 5.26 -13.49
CA GLY A 22 -6.17 5.08 -13.27
C GLY A 22 -5.83 3.99 -12.25
N GLU A 23 -6.81 3.35 -11.62
CA GLU A 23 -6.61 2.43 -10.51
C GLU A 23 -5.97 1.09 -10.95
N THR A 24 -5.24 0.46 -10.03
CA THR A 24 -4.85 -0.95 -10.12
C THR A 24 -5.71 -1.79 -9.16
N HIS A 25 -5.51 -3.11 -9.17
CA HIS A 25 -6.23 -3.98 -8.24
C HIS A 25 -5.84 -3.66 -6.78
N ALA A 26 -6.84 -3.60 -5.89
CA ALA A 26 -6.68 -3.42 -4.45
C ALA A 26 -6.12 -4.68 -3.75
N ASN A 27 -4.95 -5.14 -4.18
CA ASN A 27 -4.19 -6.24 -3.61
C ASN A 27 -2.69 -6.09 -3.91
N PHE A 28 -1.87 -6.93 -3.29
CA PHE A 28 -0.40 -6.85 -3.39
C PHE A 28 0.20 -7.73 -4.51
N LYS A 29 -0.61 -8.31 -5.40
CA LYS A 29 -0.12 -9.30 -6.39
C LYS A 29 0.81 -8.73 -7.46
N ASP A 30 0.82 -7.41 -7.62
CA ASP A 30 1.69 -6.69 -8.56
C ASP A 30 2.93 -6.08 -7.90
N PHE A 31 3.14 -6.33 -6.61
CA PHE A 31 4.35 -5.93 -5.92
C PHE A 31 5.59 -6.62 -6.52
N ARG A 32 6.68 -5.87 -6.63
CA ARG A 32 7.98 -6.38 -7.06
C ARG A 32 8.97 -6.05 -5.97
N SER A 33 9.68 -7.05 -5.45
CA SER A 33 10.67 -6.86 -4.39
C SER A 33 11.81 -5.93 -4.83
N PHE A 34 12.21 -5.02 -3.96
CA PHE A 34 13.31 -4.08 -4.20
C PHE A 34 13.93 -3.62 -2.88
N GLY A 35 15.22 -3.29 -2.88
CA GLY A 35 15.87 -2.65 -1.71
C GLY A 35 15.69 -3.42 -0.39
N GLY A 36 15.68 -4.75 -0.44
CA GLY A 36 15.45 -5.62 0.72
C GLY A 36 13.97 -5.90 1.02
N TRP A 37 13.03 -5.10 0.51
CA TRP A 37 11.60 -5.30 0.73
C TRP A 37 11.07 -6.51 -0.04
N THR A 38 10.72 -7.54 0.69
CA THR A 38 10.07 -8.76 0.16
C THR A 38 8.55 -8.60 0.10
N ASP A 39 7.98 -7.76 0.96
CA ASP A 39 6.54 -7.58 1.12
C ASP A 39 6.16 -6.15 1.55
N PRO A 40 5.10 -5.54 0.96
CA PRO A 40 4.54 -4.29 1.45
C PRO A 40 3.50 -4.52 2.55
N THR A 41 3.23 -3.47 3.33
CA THR A 41 2.18 -3.48 4.36
C THR A 41 0.94 -2.71 3.92
N VAL A 42 1.15 -1.65 3.13
CA VAL A 42 0.11 -0.79 2.56
C VAL A 42 0.36 -0.68 1.06
N LYS A 43 -0.71 -0.64 0.26
CA LYS A 43 -0.65 -0.30 -1.16
C LYS A 43 -1.62 0.82 -1.46
N GLN A 44 -1.12 1.88 -2.10
CA GLN A 44 -1.97 2.83 -2.79
C GLN A 44 -2.28 2.33 -4.19
N PHE A 45 -3.56 2.07 -4.47
CA PHE A 45 -4.02 1.54 -5.75
C PHE A 45 -4.85 2.53 -6.56
N ALA A 46 -5.25 3.66 -5.98
CA ALA A 46 -5.86 4.79 -6.69
C ALA A 46 -5.29 6.13 -6.18
N LYS A 47 -5.29 7.17 -7.02
CA LYS A 47 -4.84 8.50 -6.61
C LYS A 47 -5.68 9.60 -7.25
N LYS A 48 -5.95 10.66 -6.49
CA LYS A 48 -6.72 11.82 -6.95
C LYS A 48 -8.14 11.46 -7.41
N GLU A 49 -8.79 10.55 -6.69
CA GLU A 49 -10.21 10.21 -6.91
C GLU A 49 -11.10 11.30 -6.32
N ASN A 50 -12.16 11.70 -7.03
CA ASN A 50 -13.14 12.64 -6.49
C ASN A 50 -14.38 11.88 -6.01
N ILE A 51 -14.52 11.73 -4.70
CA ILE A 51 -15.63 11.05 -4.05
C ILE A 51 -16.41 12.08 -3.25
N CYS A 52 -17.68 12.29 -3.60
CA CYS A 52 -18.57 13.23 -2.92
C CYS A 52 -17.98 14.66 -2.79
N GLY A 53 -17.22 15.12 -3.80
CA GLY A 53 -16.59 16.44 -3.79
C GLY A 53 -15.23 16.51 -3.08
N VAL A 54 -14.74 15.42 -2.50
CA VAL A 54 -13.44 15.34 -1.83
C VAL A 54 -12.45 14.59 -2.70
N THR A 55 -11.24 15.14 -2.84
CA THR A 55 -10.14 14.45 -3.52
C THR A 55 -9.42 13.53 -2.54
N VAL A 56 -9.36 12.23 -2.85
CA VAL A 56 -8.80 11.19 -1.99
C VAL A 56 -7.82 10.29 -2.76
N ASN A 57 -6.98 9.57 -2.00
CA ASN A 57 -6.24 8.41 -2.49
C ASN A 57 -6.87 7.16 -1.86
N TRP A 58 -6.85 6.04 -2.58
CA TRP A 58 -7.37 4.78 -2.05
C TRP A 58 -6.23 3.82 -1.77
N ASP A 59 -6.26 3.27 -0.56
CA ASP A 59 -5.24 2.39 -0.02
C ASP A 59 -5.86 1.08 0.45
N VAL A 60 -5.12 -0.02 0.29
CA VAL A 60 -5.40 -1.31 0.90
C VAL A 60 -4.26 -1.67 1.84
N TYR A 61 -4.59 -2.26 2.98
CA TYR A 61 -3.61 -2.64 4.00
C TYR A 61 -3.88 -4.05 4.51
N ASP A 62 -2.81 -4.77 4.86
CA ASP A 62 -2.90 -6.11 5.45
C ASP A 62 -2.79 -6.01 6.98
N VAL A 63 -3.90 -6.31 7.66
CA VAL A 63 -4.00 -6.26 9.11
C VAL A 63 -3.12 -7.32 9.79
N HIS A 64 -2.96 -8.51 9.18
CA HIS A 64 -2.13 -9.56 9.76
C HIS A 64 -0.66 -9.12 9.76
N ARG A 65 -0.20 -8.47 8.69
CA ARG A 65 1.14 -7.88 8.62
C ARG A 65 1.26 -6.71 9.59
N LEU A 66 0.26 -5.83 9.68
CA LEU A 66 0.31 -4.71 10.63
C LEU A 66 0.43 -5.17 12.09
N ASN A 67 -0.33 -6.20 12.47
CA ASN A 67 -0.33 -6.81 13.80
C ASN A 67 0.99 -7.53 14.11
N HIS A 68 1.60 -8.21 13.13
CA HIS A 68 2.93 -8.81 13.29
C HIS A 68 3.94 -7.76 13.78
N TYR A 69 3.85 -6.55 13.22
CA TYR A 69 4.69 -5.42 13.60
C TYR A 69 4.13 -4.58 14.76
N GLY A 70 3.16 -5.08 15.53
CA GLY A 70 2.65 -4.41 16.73
C GLY A 70 1.90 -3.09 16.51
N ILE A 71 1.32 -2.84 15.33
CA ILE A 71 0.47 -1.66 15.10
C ILE A 71 -1.01 -2.05 15.19
N GLU A 72 -1.71 -1.43 16.14
CA GLU A 72 -3.16 -1.52 16.27
C GLU A 72 -3.84 -0.58 15.27
N LYS A 73 -5.05 -0.95 14.82
CA LYS A 73 -5.87 -0.09 13.97
C LYS A 73 -6.25 1.18 14.75
N ILE A 74 -6.09 2.34 14.11
CA ILE A 74 -6.61 3.63 14.59
C ILE A 74 -8.14 3.61 14.55
#